data_AF-A0A3B3CF64-F1
#
_entry.id   AF-A0A3B3CF64-F1
#
_cell.length_a   1.000
_cell.length_b   1.000
_cell.length_c   1.000
_cell.angle_alpha   90.00
_cell.angle_beta   90.00
_cell.angle_gamma   90.00
#
_symmetry.space_group_name_H-M   'P 1'
#
loop_
_entity.id
_entity.type
_entity.pdbx_description
1 polymer ?
#
loop_
_entity_poly.entity_id
_entity_poly.type
_entity_poly.pdbx_seq_one_letter_code
_entity_poly.pdbx_strand_id
1 'polypeptide(L)'
;MFLHVSQAGRSRSATIVTAYLMKKHHLTFTEAYRRLKKLQQVPKDIFANDPALSSSSEVSYRCRKCRRTLFRSSSILSHPVGDGASAFSHKKSSNLSGEVQCTSYFIEPVQWMEQALLGVMNGQLLCPKCGSKLGSFSWCGDQCSCGRWVTPAFQLHHNRVDEIRQLNTTK
;
A
#
# COMPACT_ATOMS: atom_id res chain seq x y z
N MET A 1 19.54 -13.80 -12.26
CA MET A 1 19.53 -13.18 -13.61
C MET A 1 19.53 -11.68 -13.40
N PHE A 2 20.68 -11.05 -13.67
CA PHE A 2 20.98 -9.66 -13.39
C PHE A 2 20.14 -8.72 -14.27
N LEU A 3 19.53 -7.69 -13.70
CA LEU A 3 18.92 -6.60 -14.47
C LEU A 3 19.76 -5.34 -14.29
N HIS A 4 20.73 -5.19 -15.18
CA HIS A 4 21.38 -3.92 -15.45
C HIS A 4 20.46 -3.07 -16.35
N VAL A 5 20.28 -1.81 -15.95
CA VAL A 5 19.55 -0.73 -16.64
C VAL A 5 20.24 -0.34 -17.94
N SER A 6 19.49 0.07 -18.99
CA SER A 6 19.76 1.32 -19.74
C SER A 6 18.76 1.64 -20.88
N GLN A 7 18.45 2.94 -20.96
CA GLN A 7 18.07 3.75 -22.14
C GLN A 7 16.73 3.48 -22.85
N ALA A 8 15.67 4.09 -22.31
CA ALA A 8 14.66 4.88 -23.02
C ALA A 8 13.56 5.19 -22.00
N GLY A 9 13.17 6.46 -21.85
CA GLY A 9 12.21 6.95 -20.85
C GLY A 9 10.87 6.20 -20.80
N ARG A 10 10.84 5.04 -20.13
CA ARG A 10 9.67 4.21 -19.91
C ARG A 10 9.45 4.08 -18.42
N SER A 11 8.28 4.57 -17.97
CA SER A 11 7.85 4.53 -16.58
C SER A 11 8.08 3.16 -15.96
N ARG A 12 8.64 3.13 -14.75
CA ARG A 12 8.98 1.90 -14.01
C ARG A 12 7.75 1.03 -13.72
N SER A 13 6.56 1.64 -13.73
CA SER A 13 5.25 0.99 -13.73
C SER A 13 5.02 0.12 -14.97
N ALA A 14 5.49 0.52 -16.16
CA ALA A 14 5.38 -0.28 -17.37
C ALA A 14 6.17 -1.59 -17.26
N THR A 15 7.34 -1.58 -16.63
CA THR A 15 8.19 -2.76 -16.46
C THR A 15 7.56 -3.77 -15.50
N ILE A 16 7.03 -3.31 -14.37
CA ILE A 16 6.36 -4.17 -13.39
C ILE A 16 5.08 -4.78 -13.98
N VAL A 17 4.28 -3.97 -14.69
CA VAL A 17 3.06 -4.45 -15.36
C VAL A 17 3.40 -5.43 -16.49
N THR A 18 4.45 -5.15 -17.27
CA THR A 18 4.94 -6.07 -18.31
C THR A 18 5.38 -7.39 -17.68
N ALA A 19 6.15 -7.35 -16.59
CA ALA A 19 6.63 -8.54 -15.88
C ALA A 19 5.47 -9.36 -15.27
N TYR A 20 4.47 -8.70 -14.69
CA TYR A 20 3.25 -9.35 -14.18
C TYR A 20 2.46 -10.05 -15.31
N LEU A 21 2.26 -9.37 -16.45
CA LEU A 21 1.56 -9.93 -17.60
C LEU A 21 2.31 -11.11 -18.21
N MET A 22 3.65 -11.02 -18.30
CA MET A 22 4.49 -12.13 -18.72
C MET A 22 4.33 -13.34 -17.78
N LYS A 23 4.35 -13.11 -16.46
CA LYS A 23 4.25 -14.19 -15.45
C LYS A 23 2.85 -14.83 -15.39
N LYS A 24 1.79 -14.03 -15.46
CA LYS A 24 0.40 -14.50 -15.28
C LYS A 24 -0.19 -15.18 -16.52
N HIS A 25 0.16 -14.68 -17.71
CA HIS A 25 -0.43 -15.13 -18.97
C HIS A 25 0.58 -15.86 -19.87
N HIS A 26 1.76 -16.18 -19.35
CA HIS A 26 2.86 -16.84 -20.09
C HIS A 26 3.18 -16.13 -21.41
N LEU A 27 3.07 -14.81 -21.43
CA LEU A 27 3.29 -14.00 -22.62
C LEU A 27 4.77 -13.69 -22.79
N THR A 28 5.21 -13.59 -24.04
CA THR A 28 6.53 -13.04 -24.34
C THR A 28 6.58 -11.56 -24.00
N PHE A 29 7.79 -11.04 -23.77
CA PHE A 29 8.01 -9.62 -23.51
C PHE A 29 7.34 -8.73 -24.58
N THR A 30 7.53 -9.08 -25.86
CA THR A 30 6.96 -8.33 -26.99
C THR A 30 5.44 -8.32 -26.96
N GLU A 31 4.81 -9.43 -26.62
CA GLU A 31 3.35 -9.53 -26.54
C GLU A 31 2.79 -8.79 -25.31
N ALA A 32 3.41 -8.97 -24.14
CA ALA A 32 3.06 -8.24 -22.93
C ALA A 32 3.23 -6.72 -23.11
N TYR A 33 4.33 -6.31 -23.73
CA TYR A 33 4.62 -4.91 -24.02
C TYR A 33 3.69 -4.31 -25.09
N ARG A 34 3.32 -5.08 -26.12
CA ARG A 34 2.34 -4.69 -27.13
C ARG A 34 0.94 -4.53 -26.53
N ARG A 35 0.54 -5.42 -25.61
CA ARG A 35 -0.71 -5.29 -24.84
C ARG A 35 -0.67 -4.05 -23.96
N LEU A 36 0.43 -3.81 -23.24
CA LEU A 36 0.61 -2.60 -22.45
C LEU A 36 0.56 -1.32 -23.30
N LYS A 37 1.19 -1.32 -24.46
CA LYS A 37 1.23 -0.17 -25.39
C LYS A 37 -0.14 0.09 -26.02
N LYS A 38 -0.90 -0.97 -26.34
CA LYS A 38 -2.30 -0.86 -26.77
C LYS A 38 -3.22 -0.29 -25.70
N LEU A 39 -2.86 -0.42 -24.42
CA LEU A 39 -3.68 0.09 -23.34
C LEU A 39 -3.66 1.62 -23.25
N GLN A 40 -2.63 2.34 -23.76
CA GLN A 40 -2.45 3.82 -23.81
C GLN A 40 -2.83 4.62 -22.53
N GLN A 41 -3.22 3.92 -21.48
CA GLN A 41 -3.68 4.32 -20.18
C GLN A 41 -3.20 3.18 -19.28
N VAL A 42 -2.35 3.51 -18.31
CA VAL A 42 -2.06 2.59 -17.21
C VAL A 42 -3.42 2.15 -16.65
N PRO A 43 -3.71 0.84 -16.51
CA PRO A 43 -5.00 0.40 -16.04
C PRO A 43 -5.38 1.19 -14.78
N LYS A 44 -6.58 1.77 -14.77
CA LYS A 44 -7.14 2.46 -13.59
C LYS A 44 -7.20 1.53 -12.36
N ASP A 45 -6.96 0.23 -12.58
CA ASP A 45 -6.99 -0.86 -11.62
C ASP A 45 -5.66 -1.10 -10.87
N ILE A 46 -4.62 -0.28 -11.06
CA ILE A 46 -3.38 -0.38 -10.26
C ILE A 46 -3.51 0.32 -8.91
N PHE A 47 -4.37 1.34 -8.83
CA PHE A 47 -4.62 2.10 -7.61
C PHE A 47 -6.07 1.96 -7.20
N ALA A 48 -6.32 1.80 -5.90
CA ALA A 48 -7.65 2.04 -5.39
C ALA A 48 -8.03 3.51 -5.66
N ASN A 49 -9.29 3.73 -6.08
CA ASN A 49 -9.82 5.07 -6.30
C ASN A 49 -9.67 5.95 -5.05
N ASP A 50 -9.45 7.25 -5.23
CA ASP A 50 -9.36 8.17 -4.09
C ASP A 50 -10.67 8.16 -3.28
N PRO A 51 -10.65 7.70 -2.00
CA PRO A 51 -11.85 7.59 -1.20
C PRO A 51 -12.38 8.96 -0.75
N ALA A 52 -11.64 10.05 -0.95
CA ALA A 52 -12.15 11.41 -0.77
C ALA A 52 -13.15 11.82 -1.87
N LEU A 53 -13.19 11.09 -3.00
CA LEU A 53 -14.03 11.39 -4.16
C LEU A 53 -15.28 10.51 -4.25
N SER A 54 -15.47 9.55 -3.34
CA SER A 54 -16.63 8.66 -3.35
C SER A 54 -17.22 8.49 -1.95
N SER A 55 -18.55 8.41 -1.87
CA SER A 55 -19.27 8.04 -0.65
C SER A 55 -19.46 6.52 -0.58
N SER A 56 -19.17 5.91 0.56
CA SER A 56 -19.42 4.49 0.85
C SER A 56 -19.80 4.34 2.31
N SER A 57 -20.64 3.35 2.61
CA SER A 57 -21.00 2.94 3.98
C SER A 57 -19.90 2.13 4.67
N GLU A 58 -18.83 1.79 3.94
CA GLU A 58 -17.69 1.05 4.44
C GLU A 58 -16.90 1.85 5.51
N VAL A 59 -16.24 1.13 6.42
CA VAL A 59 -15.31 1.72 7.38
C VAL A 59 -14.23 2.52 6.65
N SER A 60 -14.06 3.77 7.07
CA SER A 60 -13.16 4.71 6.43
C SER A 60 -12.04 5.12 7.38
N TYR A 61 -10.84 5.29 6.83
CA TYR A 61 -9.65 5.66 7.58
C TYR A 61 -9.23 7.06 7.20
N ARG A 62 -9.17 7.96 8.18
CA ARG A 62 -9.01 9.40 7.94
C ARG A 62 -7.74 9.93 8.58
N CYS A 63 -7.13 10.93 7.96
CA CYS A 63 -5.98 11.62 8.55
C CYS A 63 -6.39 12.24 9.89
N ARG A 64 -5.64 11.93 10.95
CA ARG A 64 -5.92 12.44 12.31
C ARG A 64 -5.83 13.96 12.43
N LYS A 65 -4.99 14.61 11.60
CA LYS A 65 -4.79 16.07 11.62
C LYS A 65 -5.90 16.85 10.90
N CYS A 66 -6.34 16.40 9.73
CA CYS A 66 -7.21 17.20 8.84
C CYS A 66 -8.52 16.50 8.42
N ARG A 67 -8.73 15.28 8.93
CA ARG A 67 -9.91 14.42 8.73
C ARG A 67 -10.20 14.06 7.28
N ARG A 68 -9.28 14.29 6.33
CA ARG A 68 -9.39 13.77 4.95
C ARG A 68 -9.37 12.24 4.97
N THR A 69 -10.29 11.60 4.26
CA THR A 69 -10.28 10.15 4.02
C THR A 69 -9.07 9.74 3.20
N LEU A 70 -8.35 8.71 3.66
CA LEU A 70 -7.10 8.23 3.08
C LEU A 70 -7.28 6.87 2.39
N PHE A 71 -7.97 5.95 3.04
CA PHE A 71 -8.26 4.60 2.51
C PHE A 71 -9.51 4.03 3.18
N ARG A 72 -9.97 2.86 2.71
CA ARG A 72 -11.10 2.11 3.28
C ARG A 72 -10.65 0.75 3.76
N SER A 73 -11.49 0.05 4.52
CA SER A 73 -11.17 -1.30 5.00
C SER A 73 -10.83 -2.28 3.86
N SER A 74 -11.46 -2.14 2.70
CA SER A 74 -11.23 -2.93 1.49
C SER A 74 -9.81 -2.81 0.95
N SER A 75 -9.11 -1.71 1.25
CA SER A 75 -7.72 -1.51 0.84
C SER A 75 -6.72 -2.15 1.80
N ILE A 76 -7.13 -2.67 2.96
CA ILE A 76 -6.19 -3.20 3.97
C ILE A 76 -5.70 -4.59 3.58
N LEU A 77 -4.37 -4.75 3.61
CA LEU A 77 -3.68 -6.01 3.40
C LEU A 77 -3.35 -6.65 4.75
N SER A 78 -4.21 -7.56 5.20
CA SER A 78 -3.99 -8.35 6.42
C SER A 78 -2.83 -9.33 6.21
N HIS A 79 -1.99 -9.49 7.23
CA HIS A 79 -0.93 -10.48 7.24
C HIS A 79 -0.92 -11.26 8.56
N PRO A 80 -0.46 -12.52 8.58
CA PRO A 80 -0.30 -13.23 9.83
C PRO A 80 0.84 -12.62 10.64
N VAL A 81 0.79 -12.78 11.97
CA VAL A 81 1.91 -12.44 12.86
C VAL A 81 3.18 -13.15 12.35
N GLY A 82 4.30 -12.43 12.38
CA GLY A 82 5.58 -12.99 11.98
C GLY A 82 6.27 -13.69 13.13
N ASP A 83 7.20 -14.58 12.79
CA ASP A 83 8.17 -15.11 13.73
C ASP A 83 9.19 -13.99 13.98
N GLY A 84 8.88 -13.08 14.91
CA GLY A 84 9.71 -11.92 15.21
C GLY A 84 11.18 -12.28 15.42
N ALA A 85 12.10 -11.35 15.14
CA ALA A 85 13.51 -11.59 15.40
C ALA A 85 13.73 -11.83 16.91
N SER A 86 14.37 -12.96 17.25
CA SER A 86 14.66 -13.38 18.63
C SER A 86 15.40 -12.31 19.45
N ALA A 87 16.12 -11.41 18.77
CA ALA A 87 16.82 -10.27 19.35
C ALA A 87 15.92 -9.24 20.05
N PHE A 88 14.60 -9.25 19.83
CA PHE A 88 13.64 -8.32 20.45
C PHE A 88 12.64 -9.00 21.40
N SER A 89 12.82 -10.28 21.72
CA SER A 89 11.89 -11.05 22.56
C SER A 89 11.76 -10.55 24.01
N HIS A 90 12.72 -9.75 24.50
CA HIS A 90 12.76 -9.36 25.92
C HIS A 90 11.78 -8.25 26.36
N LYS A 91 10.88 -7.76 25.49
CA LYS A 91 9.86 -6.75 25.87
C LYS A 91 8.41 -7.14 25.58
N LYS A 92 8.11 -8.43 25.48
CA LYS A 92 6.71 -8.87 25.35
C LYS A 92 6.08 -9.04 26.73
N SER A 93 5.54 -7.94 27.29
CA SER A 93 4.62 -8.03 28.44
C SER A 93 3.45 -8.92 28.03
N SER A 94 3.40 -10.09 28.64
CA SER A 94 2.36 -11.09 28.49
C SER A 94 1.06 -10.58 29.12
N ASN A 95 0.17 -10.00 28.32
CA ASN A 95 -1.24 -9.94 28.68
C ASN A 95 -1.91 -11.24 28.21
N LEU A 96 -2.64 -11.87 29.14
CA LEU A 96 -3.13 -13.25 29.13
C LEU A 96 -4.24 -13.57 28.11
N SER A 97 -4.22 -12.92 26.95
CA SER A 97 -5.06 -13.20 25.77
C SER A 97 -4.42 -12.62 24.49
N GLY A 98 -3.09 -12.60 24.46
CA GLY A 98 -2.25 -11.68 23.69
C GLY A 98 -2.14 -11.92 22.19
N GLU A 99 -3.15 -11.51 21.43
CA GLU A 99 -2.99 -11.22 20.00
C GLU A 99 -2.02 -10.04 19.82
N VAL A 100 -0.99 -10.22 19.00
CA VAL A 100 -0.03 -9.16 18.67
C VAL A 100 -0.73 -8.15 17.77
N GLN A 101 -1.10 -7.00 18.31
CA GLN A 101 -1.61 -5.89 17.50
C GLN A 101 -0.45 -5.16 16.82
N CYS A 102 -0.52 -5.08 15.49
CA CYS A 102 0.45 -4.33 14.70
C CYS A 102 0.28 -2.82 14.92
N THR A 103 1.35 -2.06 14.75
CA THR A 103 1.35 -0.60 14.96
C THR A 103 0.90 0.21 13.73
N SER A 104 0.72 -0.47 12.60
CA SER A 104 0.47 0.15 11.30
C SER A 104 -0.46 -0.70 10.45
N TYR A 105 -1.22 -0.03 9.59
CA TYR A 105 -1.97 -0.62 8.49
C TYR A 105 -1.04 -0.76 7.28
N PHE A 106 -1.08 -1.93 6.64
CA PHE A 106 -0.55 -2.11 5.29
C PHE A 106 -1.71 -2.07 4.32
N ILE A 107 -1.58 -1.31 3.23
CA ILE A 107 -2.68 -1.12 2.28
C ILE A 107 -2.23 -1.29 0.84
N GLU A 108 -3.20 -1.51 -0.05
CA GLU A 108 -2.99 -1.31 -1.47
C GLU A 108 -2.75 0.18 -1.78
N PRO A 109 -1.92 0.50 -2.79
CA PRO A 109 -1.71 1.88 -3.23
C PRO A 109 -3.04 2.55 -3.60
N VAL A 110 -3.25 3.75 -3.09
CA VAL A 110 -4.43 4.58 -3.41
C VAL A 110 -4.02 5.70 -4.36
N GLN A 111 -4.92 6.15 -5.23
CA GLN A 111 -4.63 7.13 -6.28
C GLN A 111 -3.95 8.41 -5.77
N TRP A 112 -4.31 8.92 -4.58
CA TRP A 112 -3.67 10.11 -4.03
C TRP A 112 -2.17 9.94 -3.73
N MET A 113 -1.68 8.70 -3.66
CA MET A 113 -0.26 8.39 -3.47
C MET A 113 0.54 8.51 -4.76
N GLU A 114 -0.11 8.47 -5.94
CA GLU A 114 0.55 8.31 -7.24
C GLU A 114 1.76 9.22 -7.40
N GLN A 115 1.61 10.52 -7.16
CA GLN A 115 2.68 11.51 -7.29
C GLN A 115 3.88 11.23 -6.38
N ALA A 116 3.66 10.68 -5.18
CA ALA A 116 4.72 10.31 -4.26
C ALA A 116 5.45 9.02 -4.66
N LEU A 117 4.88 8.23 -5.57
CA LEU A 117 5.40 6.92 -5.99
C LEU A 117 6.12 6.99 -7.34
N LEU A 118 5.86 8.02 -8.14
CA LEU A 118 6.43 8.17 -9.46
C LEU A 118 7.95 8.25 -9.40
N GLY A 119 8.60 7.22 -9.93
CA GLY A 119 10.04 7.20 -10.09
C GLY A 119 10.83 7.06 -8.77
N VAL A 120 10.25 6.44 -7.75
CA VAL A 120 10.93 6.20 -6.46
C VAL A 120 10.65 4.78 -5.95
N MET A 121 11.64 4.17 -5.27
CA MET A 121 11.56 2.78 -4.77
C MET A 121 11.06 2.69 -3.32
N ASN A 122 11.26 3.76 -2.56
CA ASN A 122 10.76 3.91 -1.20
C ASN A 122 10.63 5.40 -0.90
N GLY A 123 9.90 5.74 0.16
CA GLY A 123 9.67 7.13 0.51
C GLY A 123 8.65 7.32 1.62
N GLN A 124 8.30 8.58 1.89
CA GLN A 124 7.32 8.95 2.90
C GLN A 124 5.93 9.09 2.28
N LEU A 125 4.91 8.71 3.04
CA LEU A 125 3.51 8.98 2.70
C LEU A 125 3.05 10.21 3.49
N LEU A 126 2.79 11.30 2.79
CA LEU A 126 2.28 12.55 3.36
C LEU A 126 0.79 12.68 3.08
N CYS A 127 0.04 13.26 4.01
CA CYS A 127 -1.38 13.54 3.78
C CYS A 127 -1.53 14.55 2.63
N PRO A 128 -2.32 14.25 1.58
CA PRO A 128 -2.44 15.12 0.41
C PRO A 128 -3.18 16.43 0.70
N LYS A 129 -3.88 16.54 1.84
CA LYS A 129 -4.57 17.77 2.27
C LYS A 129 -3.72 18.68 3.16
N CYS A 130 -2.91 18.12 4.07
CA CYS A 130 -2.26 18.91 5.12
C CYS A 130 -0.76 18.65 5.29
N GLY A 131 -0.16 17.80 4.44
CA GLY A 131 1.27 17.51 4.43
C GLY A 131 1.80 16.71 5.63
N SER A 132 0.97 16.37 6.62
CA SER A 132 1.45 15.59 7.78
C SER A 132 1.93 14.20 7.37
N LYS A 133 3.07 13.74 7.91
CA LYS A 133 3.57 12.38 7.70
C LYS A 133 2.62 11.34 8.28
N LEU A 134 2.14 10.43 7.43
CA LEU A 134 1.22 9.33 7.77
C LEU A 134 1.96 7.99 7.91
N GLY A 135 3.05 7.82 7.18
CA GLY A 135 3.87 6.61 7.19
C GLY A 135 4.90 6.61 6.07
N SER A 136 5.13 5.46 5.47
CA SER A 136 6.16 5.23 4.45
C SER A 136 5.76 4.13 3.48
N PHE A 137 6.45 4.07 2.34
CA PHE A 137 6.32 2.95 1.42
C PHE A 137 7.68 2.39 1.01
N SER A 138 7.70 1.11 0.64
CA SER A 138 8.82 0.40 0.02
C SER A 138 8.28 -0.63 -0.98
N TRP A 139 8.68 -0.49 -2.24
CA TRP A 139 8.30 -1.44 -3.29
C TRP A 139 8.94 -2.82 -3.10
N CYS A 140 10.11 -2.87 -2.44
CA CYS A 140 10.80 -4.11 -2.10
C CYS A 140 10.25 -4.76 -0.82
N GLY A 141 9.28 -4.11 -0.16
CA GLY A 141 8.74 -4.53 1.11
C GLY A 141 9.44 -3.93 2.32
N ASP A 142 8.86 -4.18 3.49
CA ASP A 142 9.36 -3.75 4.79
C ASP A 142 8.86 -4.71 5.90
N GLN A 143 9.53 -4.69 7.06
CA GLN A 143 9.18 -5.53 8.19
C GLN A 143 8.12 -4.85 9.07
N CYS A 144 6.98 -5.52 9.27
CA CYS A 144 5.96 -5.09 10.23
C CYS A 144 6.47 -5.23 11.67
N SER A 145 5.93 -4.44 12.61
CA SER A 145 6.26 -4.53 14.04
C SER A 145 5.97 -5.90 14.68
N CYS A 146 5.16 -6.74 14.03
CA CYS A 146 4.94 -8.13 14.46
C CYS A 146 6.02 -9.11 13.95
N GLY A 147 7.00 -8.63 13.18
CA GLY A 147 8.07 -9.43 12.59
C GLY A 147 7.84 -9.89 11.15
N ARG A 148 6.61 -9.81 10.62
CA ARG A 148 6.26 -10.28 9.27
C ARG A 148 6.82 -9.34 8.20
N TRP A 149 7.47 -9.90 7.18
CA TRP A 149 7.85 -9.17 5.97
C TRP A 149 6.62 -8.97 5.07
N VAL A 150 6.31 -7.72 4.71
CA VAL A 150 5.19 -7.35 3.84
C VAL A 150 5.72 -6.81 2.53
N THR A 151 5.21 -7.26 1.38
CA THR A 151 5.66 -6.78 0.06
C THR A 151 4.50 -6.72 -0.95
N PRO A 152 4.29 -5.57 -1.62
CA PRO A 152 4.93 -4.28 -1.36
C PRO A 152 4.44 -3.69 -0.03
N ALA A 153 5.25 -2.86 0.62
CA ALA A 153 4.92 -2.29 1.92
C ALA A 153 4.45 -0.84 1.75
N PHE A 154 3.15 -0.59 1.83
CA PHE A 154 2.57 0.75 1.94
C PHE A 154 1.97 0.90 3.34
N GLN A 155 2.76 1.49 4.23
CA GLN A 155 2.52 1.49 5.66
C GLN A 155 1.95 2.83 6.11
N LEU A 156 0.81 2.81 6.81
CA LEU A 156 0.25 3.97 7.51
C LEU A 156 0.14 3.68 9.01
N HIS A 157 0.71 4.55 9.84
CA HIS A 157 0.76 4.33 11.29
C HIS A 157 -0.61 4.55 11.93
N HIS A 158 -1.01 3.65 12.84
CA HIS A 158 -2.29 3.76 13.55
C HIS A 158 -2.43 5.10 14.28
N ASN A 159 -1.35 5.61 14.88
CA ASN A 159 -1.40 6.87 15.62
C ASN A 159 -1.61 8.13 14.75
N ARG A 160 -1.53 8.02 13.42
CA ARG A 160 -1.74 9.11 12.45
C ARG A 160 -3.09 9.03 11.73
N VAL A 161 -3.86 7.98 11.95
CA VAL A 161 -5.09 7.66 11.21
C VAL A 161 -6.21 7.29 12.16
N ASP A 162 -7.39 7.87 11.96
CA ASP A 162 -8.59 7.54 12.73
C ASP A 162 -9.51 6.61 11.92
N GLU A 163 -9.97 5.52 12.53
CA GLU A 163 -11.00 4.64 11.98
C GLU A 163 -12.39 5.23 12.26
N ILE A 164 -13.21 5.38 11.21
CA ILE A 164 -14.57 5.91 11.30
C ILE A 164 -15.56 4.90 10.72
N ARG A 165 -16.48 4.44 11.57
CA ARG A 165 -17.59 3.54 11.21
C ARG A 165 -18.84 4.37 10.95
N GLN A 166 -19.51 4.17 9.82
CA GLN A 166 -20.82 4.79 9.58
C GLN A 166 -21.87 4.00 10.37
N LEU A 167 -22.42 4.59 11.43
CA LEU A 167 -23.56 4.03 12.14
C LEU A 167 -24.82 4.46 11.38
N ASN A 168 -25.41 3.55 10.61
CA ASN A 168 -26.75 3.75 10.08
C ASN A 168 -27.74 3.75 11.25
N THR A 169 -28.13 4.94 11.72
CA THR A 169 -29.21 5.06 12.70
C THR A 169 -30.52 4.94 11.93
N THR A 170 -31.06 3.72 11.86
CA THR A 170 -32.46 3.51 11.46
C THR A 170 -33.32 4.15 12.53
N LYS A 171 -34.01 5.24 12.19
CA LYS A 171 -35.13 5.78 12.98
C LYS A 171 -36.40 4.99 12.66
#